data_AF-D5U419-F1
#
_entry.id   AF-D5U419-F1
#
_cell.length_a   1.000
_cell.length_b   1.000
_cell.length_c   1.000
_cell.angle_alpha   90.00
_cell.angle_beta   90.00
_cell.angle_gamma   90.00
#
_symmetry.space_group_name_H-M   'P 1'
#
loop_
_entity.id
_entity.type
_entity.pdbx_description
1 polymer ?
#
loop_
_entity_poly.entity_id
_entity_poly.type
_entity_poly.pdbx_seq_one_letter_code
_entity_poly.pdbx_strand_id
1 'polypeptide(L)'
;MKTDIEIAQECKLKRINEIAEMLNLTDDDYEAYGKYKAKIELSLLNNLKDKKNGKLVLVTAITPTPAGEGKSTVTIGLTQGLNKIGKNAVAALREPSLGPVFGIKGGACGGGYAQIVPMEDINLHFNGDFHAIGSAHNLISACIDNHIKQGNELKIDTNKIVFKRVVDMNDRALRDIVIGLGGSENGVTRQSSFQITVASEIMAILCLSNSLMDLKERIGNIVFAYDVNDNPLKVKDLKVEGAACALLKDAIKPNLVQTLENTPAIVHGGPFANIAHGCNSILATKLALKLSDYTITEAGFAADLGAEKFLDIKCRAADLKPNCIVLVATIRALKHHGGALELNKEDLNALNKGFENLDKHIENMRKYNVPVVVAINKFSSDTQKEIECITKHCQDIGADISLCEVWEKGGEGGKDLAQKVVKAASEESNYKPLYDLEKSIKEKIELICKEIYGAGDIKFSAKANKMIKKIETIGFGNLPICMSKTQKSISDNPALLNAPKGYTLNIDEVKLASGAGFIIAMAGGIIDMPGLPKIPAACNIDIDENGKISGLF
;
A
#
# COMPACT_ATOMS: atom_id res chain seq x y z
N MET A 1 6.93 -24.29 17.63
CA MET A 1 5.87 -23.61 16.87
C MET A 1 6.37 -23.57 15.45
N LYS A 2 5.58 -24.02 14.46
CA LYS A 2 6.03 -24.06 13.06
C LYS A 2 6.29 -22.64 12.57
N THR A 3 7.27 -22.46 11.69
CA THR A 3 7.49 -21.18 11.01
C THR A 3 6.40 -20.91 9.99
N ASP A 4 6.25 -19.66 9.56
CA ASP A 4 5.22 -19.30 8.58
C ASP A 4 5.40 -20.07 7.25
N ILE A 5 6.65 -20.23 6.80
CA ILE A 5 6.98 -21.00 5.59
C ILE A 5 6.72 -22.50 5.76
N GLU A 6 6.97 -23.08 6.93
CA GLU A 6 6.64 -24.48 7.21
C GLU A 6 5.13 -24.71 7.12
N ILE A 7 4.32 -23.80 7.69
CA ILE A 7 2.85 -23.86 7.59
C ILE A 7 2.40 -23.75 6.13
N ALA A 8 2.99 -22.83 5.36
CA ALA A 8 2.65 -22.64 3.94
C ALA A 8 2.99 -23.88 3.10
N GLN A 9 4.16 -24.50 3.34
CA GLN A 9 4.62 -25.68 2.59
C GLN A 9 3.84 -26.95 2.90
N GLU A 10 3.27 -27.08 4.10
CA GLU A 10 2.40 -28.21 4.47
C GLU A 10 0.97 -28.07 3.96
N CYS A 11 0.58 -26.88 3.48
CA CYS A 11 -0.76 -26.61 3.02
C CYS A 11 -1.10 -27.39 1.74
N LYS A 12 -2.26 -28.06 1.74
CA LYS A 12 -2.81 -28.68 0.54
C LYS A 12 -3.60 -27.66 -0.27
N LEU A 13 -2.93 -27.06 -1.24
CA LEU A 13 -3.52 -26.07 -2.15
C LEU A 13 -4.51 -26.72 -3.11
N LYS A 14 -5.68 -26.09 -3.28
CA LYS A 14 -6.55 -26.38 -4.43
C LYS A 14 -5.95 -25.86 -5.71
N ARG A 15 -6.27 -26.49 -6.84
CA ARG A 15 -5.88 -25.94 -8.14
C ARG A 15 -6.60 -24.62 -8.40
N ILE A 16 -5.97 -23.75 -9.17
CA ILE A 16 -6.50 -22.39 -9.37
C ILE A 16 -7.86 -22.39 -10.07
N ASN A 17 -8.15 -23.37 -10.93
CA ASN A 17 -9.46 -23.51 -11.56
C ASN A 17 -10.56 -23.77 -10.53
N GLU A 18 -10.30 -24.54 -9.46
CA GLU A 18 -11.27 -24.76 -8.38
C GLU A 18 -11.53 -23.45 -7.59
N ILE A 19 -10.50 -22.62 -7.43
CA ILE A 19 -10.64 -21.29 -6.79
C ILE A 19 -11.42 -20.32 -7.69
N ALA A 20 -11.19 -20.39 -9.00
CA ALA A 20 -11.91 -19.61 -10.00
C ALA A 20 -13.40 -20.02 -10.05
N GLU A 21 -13.70 -21.31 -9.98
CA GLU A 21 -15.07 -21.85 -9.90
C GLU A 21 -15.81 -21.34 -8.65
N MET A 22 -15.14 -21.21 -7.51
CA MET A 22 -15.74 -20.62 -6.29
C MET A 22 -16.19 -19.16 -6.48
N LEU A 23 -15.60 -18.46 -7.46
CA LEU A 23 -15.97 -17.10 -7.86
C LEU A 23 -16.92 -17.06 -9.07
N ASN A 24 -17.38 -18.22 -9.54
CA ASN A 24 -18.16 -18.41 -10.78
C ASN A 24 -17.44 -17.89 -12.02
N LEU A 25 -16.12 -18.07 -12.08
CA LEU A 25 -15.31 -17.78 -13.26
C LEU A 25 -15.25 -19.01 -14.17
N THR A 26 -15.23 -18.77 -15.46
CA THR A 26 -15.00 -19.76 -16.51
C THR A 26 -13.57 -19.69 -17.02
N ASP A 27 -13.15 -20.67 -17.83
CA ASP A 27 -11.79 -20.70 -18.40
C ASP A 27 -11.48 -19.50 -19.32
N ASP A 28 -12.50 -18.80 -19.83
CA ASP A 28 -12.33 -17.58 -20.63
C ASP A 28 -12.12 -16.32 -19.77
N ASP A 29 -12.35 -16.41 -18.45
CA ASP A 29 -12.27 -15.27 -17.53
C ASP A 29 -10.88 -15.12 -16.88
N TYR A 30 -9.99 -16.09 -17.04
CA TYR A 30 -8.66 -16.06 -16.43
C TYR A 30 -7.61 -16.83 -17.22
N GLU A 31 -6.34 -16.44 -17.04
CA GLU A 31 -5.17 -17.12 -17.59
C GLU A 31 -4.38 -17.76 -16.46
N ALA A 32 -4.19 -19.08 -16.50
CA ALA A 32 -3.45 -19.81 -15.46
C ALA A 32 -1.94 -19.56 -15.53
N TYR A 33 -1.33 -19.25 -14.39
CA TYR A 33 0.11 -19.12 -14.19
C TYR A 33 0.61 -20.29 -13.32
N GLY A 34 0.83 -21.42 -13.98
CA GLY A 34 1.05 -22.70 -13.30
C GLY A 34 -0.24 -23.23 -12.66
N LYS A 35 -0.10 -24.01 -11.57
CA LYS A 35 -1.23 -24.76 -10.99
C LYS A 35 -2.07 -23.97 -9.98
N TYR A 36 -1.49 -22.94 -9.36
CA TYR A 36 -2.03 -22.32 -8.14
C TYR A 36 -2.16 -20.78 -8.22
N LYS A 37 -1.94 -20.20 -9.40
CA LYS A 37 -2.04 -18.75 -9.64
C LYS A 37 -2.69 -18.51 -10.99
N ALA A 38 -3.35 -17.38 -11.15
CA ALA A 38 -3.90 -16.94 -12.43
C ALA A 38 -3.91 -15.41 -12.55
N LYS A 39 -4.05 -14.89 -13.76
CA LYS A 39 -4.44 -13.50 -14.04
C LYS A 39 -5.91 -13.47 -14.45
N ILE A 40 -6.69 -12.56 -13.89
CA ILE A 40 -8.12 -12.42 -14.22
C ILE A 40 -8.29 -11.39 -15.33
N GLU A 41 -9.09 -11.73 -16.35
CA GLU A 41 -9.34 -10.86 -17.48
C GLU A 41 -10.10 -9.59 -17.11
N LEU A 42 -9.69 -8.46 -17.68
CA LEU A 42 -10.33 -7.17 -17.41
C LEU A 42 -11.70 -7.03 -18.09
N SER A 43 -11.96 -7.80 -19.15
CA SER A 43 -13.26 -7.85 -19.84
C SER A 43 -14.39 -8.23 -18.88
N LEU A 44 -14.09 -9.01 -17.85
CA LEU A 44 -15.04 -9.42 -16.83
C LEU A 44 -15.68 -8.25 -16.08
N LEU A 45 -14.96 -7.15 -15.86
CA LEU A 45 -15.53 -5.95 -15.25
C LEU A 45 -16.65 -5.33 -16.11
N ASN A 46 -16.53 -5.42 -17.44
CA ASN A 46 -17.58 -4.96 -18.35
C ASN A 46 -18.80 -5.89 -18.30
N ASN A 47 -18.57 -7.21 -18.22
CA ASN A 47 -19.63 -8.21 -18.10
C ASN A 47 -20.40 -8.08 -16.78
N LEU A 48 -19.70 -7.71 -15.70
CA LEU A 48 -20.26 -7.56 -14.36
C LEU A 48 -20.68 -6.12 -14.02
N LYS A 49 -20.68 -5.19 -14.99
CA LYS A 49 -20.95 -3.76 -14.73
C LYS A 49 -22.29 -3.53 -14.00
N ASP A 50 -23.32 -4.28 -14.37
CA ASP A 50 -24.69 -4.17 -13.87
C ASP A 50 -24.92 -4.97 -12.57
N LYS A 51 -23.98 -5.86 -12.20
CA LYS A 51 -24.03 -6.59 -10.93
C LYS A 51 -23.78 -5.61 -9.78
N LYS A 52 -24.63 -5.63 -8.75
CA LYS A 52 -24.43 -4.79 -7.56
C LYS A 52 -23.09 -5.14 -6.88
N ASN A 53 -22.35 -4.11 -6.45
CA ASN A 53 -21.13 -4.32 -5.68
C ASN A 53 -21.46 -4.93 -4.31
N GLY A 54 -20.60 -5.83 -3.85
CA GLY A 54 -20.54 -6.27 -2.46
C GLY A 54 -20.13 -5.14 -1.51
N LYS A 55 -19.93 -5.50 -0.24
CA LYS A 55 -19.53 -4.59 0.83
C LYS A 55 -18.02 -4.44 0.86
N LEU A 56 -17.53 -3.20 0.90
CA LEU A 56 -16.10 -2.89 0.97
C LEU A 56 -15.66 -2.69 2.42
N VAL A 57 -14.70 -3.49 2.88
CA VAL A 57 -14.11 -3.41 4.22
C VAL A 57 -12.64 -3.02 4.10
N LEU A 58 -12.26 -1.91 4.74
CA LEU A 58 -10.88 -1.46 4.82
C LEU A 58 -10.25 -1.91 6.14
N VAL A 59 -9.18 -2.69 6.08
CA VAL A 59 -8.35 -3.03 7.24
C VAL A 59 -7.17 -2.07 7.32
N THR A 60 -7.03 -1.42 8.47
CA THR A 60 -5.91 -0.54 8.81
C THR A 60 -5.39 -0.90 10.21
N ALA A 61 -4.40 -0.17 10.71
CA ALA A 61 -3.81 -0.43 12.02
C ALA A 61 -3.50 0.87 12.77
N ILE A 62 -3.20 0.71 14.06
CA ILE A 62 -2.51 1.73 14.86
C ILE A 62 -1.09 1.96 14.34
N THR A 63 -0.42 2.99 14.88
CA THR A 63 0.94 3.36 14.46
C THR A 63 1.89 2.15 14.60
N PRO A 64 2.65 1.77 13.55
CA PRO A 64 3.47 0.57 13.58
C PRO A 64 4.60 0.65 14.60
N THR A 65 4.79 -0.45 15.30
CA THR A 65 5.82 -0.67 16.32
C THR A 65 6.75 -1.81 15.92
N PRO A 66 7.94 -1.95 16.55
CA PRO A 66 8.80 -3.12 16.34
C PRO A 66 8.14 -4.45 16.71
N ALA A 67 7.08 -4.45 17.53
CA ALA A 67 6.37 -5.67 17.93
C ALA A 67 5.50 -6.27 16.80
N GLY A 68 5.09 -5.43 15.85
CA GLY A 68 4.17 -5.78 14.77
C GLY A 68 2.72 -5.84 15.21
N GLU A 69 1.84 -5.35 14.34
CA GLU A 69 0.39 -5.31 14.60
C GLU A 69 -0.34 -6.49 13.97
N GLY A 70 0.24 -7.12 12.94
CA GLY A 70 -0.37 -8.25 12.23
C GLY A 70 -1.55 -7.84 11.33
N LYS A 71 -1.53 -6.62 10.76
CA LYS A 71 -2.61 -6.12 9.91
C LYS A 71 -2.98 -7.08 8.76
N SER A 72 -2.00 -7.50 7.97
CA SER A 72 -2.26 -8.40 6.83
C SER A 72 -2.74 -9.78 7.28
N THR A 73 -2.25 -10.27 8.41
CA THR A 73 -2.75 -11.47 9.08
C THR A 73 -4.24 -11.31 9.44
N VAL A 74 -4.65 -10.17 10.00
CA VAL A 74 -6.07 -9.89 10.28
C VAL A 74 -6.88 -9.72 8.99
N THR A 75 -6.35 -9.08 7.95
CA THR A 75 -7.01 -8.96 6.64
C THR A 75 -7.37 -10.33 6.07
N ILE A 76 -6.40 -11.25 6.06
CA ILE A 76 -6.56 -12.61 5.56
C ILE A 76 -7.48 -13.42 6.47
N GLY A 77 -7.23 -13.37 7.79
CA GLY A 77 -8.01 -14.09 8.79
C GLY A 77 -9.47 -13.67 8.86
N LEU A 78 -9.77 -12.38 8.70
CA LEU A 78 -11.13 -11.86 8.57
C LEU A 78 -11.81 -12.41 7.32
N THR A 79 -11.09 -12.47 6.20
CA THR A 79 -11.62 -13.02 4.94
C THR A 79 -11.95 -14.51 5.10
N GLN A 80 -11.07 -15.29 5.74
CA GLN A 80 -11.34 -16.69 6.09
C GLN A 80 -12.53 -16.79 7.05
N GLY A 81 -12.57 -15.97 8.10
CA GLY A 81 -13.66 -15.94 9.09
C GLY A 81 -15.03 -15.61 8.49
N LEU A 82 -15.10 -14.68 7.53
CA LEU A 82 -16.33 -14.37 6.79
C LEU A 82 -16.84 -15.57 5.99
N ASN A 83 -15.94 -16.29 5.30
CA ASN A 83 -16.29 -17.52 4.60
C ASN A 83 -16.73 -18.63 5.55
N LYS A 84 -16.12 -18.74 6.74
CA LYS A 84 -16.50 -19.70 7.79
C LYS A 84 -17.89 -19.46 8.37
N ILE A 85 -18.38 -18.22 8.35
CA ILE A 85 -19.76 -17.89 8.76
C ILE A 85 -20.74 -17.83 7.58
N GLY A 86 -20.35 -18.37 6.41
CA GLY A 86 -21.22 -18.53 5.25
C GLY A 86 -21.39 -17.27 4.39
N LYS A 87 -20.50 -16.28 4.48
CA LYS A 87 -20.47 -15.14 3.56
C LYS A 87 -19.48 -15.39 2.42
N ASN A 88 -19.81 -14.99 1.20
CA ASN A 88 -18.83 -15.00 0.12
C ASN A 88 -17.89 -13.79 0.29
N ALA A 89 -16.63 -14.04 0.67
CA ALA A 89 -15.65 -13.00 0.91
C ALA A 89 -14.34 -13.23 0.15
N VAL A 90 -13.79 -12.13 -0.40
CA VAL A 90 -12.54 -12.10 -1.18
C VAL A 90 -11.62 -11.02 -0.63
N ALA A 91 -10.35 -11.38 -0.45
CA ALA A 91 -9.32 -10.42 -0.06
C ALA A 91 -8.72 -9.73 -1.29
N ALA A 92 -8.40 -8.44 -1.19
CA ALA A 92 -7.67 -7.67 -2.20
C ALA A 92 -6.41 -7.09 -1.55
N LEU A 93 -5.25 -7.61 -1.93
CA LEU A 93 -3.96 -7.40 -1.26
C LEU A 93 -2.91 -6.85 -2.22
N ARG A 94 -1.82 -6.34 -1.66
CA ARG A 94 -0.68 -5.84 -2.41
C ARG A 94 0.34 -6.93 -2.64
N GLU A 95 0.99 -6.87 -3.80
CA GLU A 95 2.21 -7.62 -4.06
C GLU A 95 3.39 -7.01 -3.26
N PRO A 96 4.20 -7.81 -2.55
CA PRO A 96 5.40 -7.34 -1.89
C PRO A 96 6.52 -7.05 -2.92
N SER A 97 7.33 -6.02 -2.64
CA SER A 97 8.57 -5.76 -3.39
C SER A 97 9.60 -6.84 -3.14
N LEU A 98 10.35 -7.19 -4.20
CA LEU A 98 11.39 -8.21 -4.20
C LEU A 98 12.60 -7.77 -3.35
N GLY A 99 13.06 -6.53 -3.51
CA GLY A 99 14.29 -6.04 -2.85
C GLY A 99 14.31 -6.25 -1.32
N PRO A 100 13.25 -5.89 -0.58
CA PRO A 100 13.18 -6.07 0.87
C PRO A 100 13.24 -7.51 1.37
N VAL A 101 12.87 -8.50 0.54
CA VAL A 101 12.95 -9.94 0.88
C VAL A 101 14.40 -10.35 1.14
N PHE A 102 15.33 -9.81 0.37
CA PHE A 102 16.77 -10.03 0.52
C PHE A 102 17.42 -9.16 1.62
N GLY A 103 16.64 -8.26 2.25
CA GLY A 103 17.07 -7.29 3.24
C GLY A 103 16.70 -7.67 4.67
N ILE A 104 15.60 -7.08 5.18
CA ILE A 104 15.14 -7.15 6.58
C ILE A 104 13.65 -7.55 6.66
N LYS A 105 12.89 -7.50 5.56
CA LYS A 105 11.43 -7.41 5.63
C LYS A 105 10.77 -8.79 5.65
N GLY A 106 9.96 -9.05 6.68
CA GLY A 106 9.01 -10.15 6.79
C GLY A 106 7.80 -10.02 5.84
N GLY A 107 7.16 -11.14 5.52
CA GLY A 107 6.25 -11.29 4.39
C GLY A 107 4.98 -10.44 4.48
N ALA A 108 4.56 -9.85 3.36
CA ALA A 108 3.26 -9.17 3.24
C ALA A 108 2.10 -10.16 3.06
N CYS A 109 2.39 -11.46 3.12
CA CYS A 109 1.47 -12.55 2.83
C CYS A 109 0.68 -13.04 4.05
N GLY A 110 0.67 -12.28 5.15
CA GLY A 110 0.06 -12.70 6.41
C GLY A 110 1.04 -13.43 7.32
N GLY A 111 0.52 -14.25 8.24
CA GLY A 111 1.34 -15.06 9.15
C GLY A 111 0.51 -16.11 9.89
N GLY A 112 1.18 -17.14 10.42
CA GLY A 112 0.52 -18.26 11.10
C GLY A 112 -0.45 -19.00 10.17
N TYR A 113 -1.67 -19.25 10.62
CA TYR A 113 -2.72 -19.91 9.83
C TYR A 113 -3.56 -18.96 8.95
N ALA A 114 -3.23 -17.66 8.96
CA ALA A 114 -3.85 -16.66 8.12
C ALA A 114 -2.82 -16.09 7.12
N GLN A 115 -2.54 -16.88 6.08
CA GLN A 115 -1.62 -16.52 5.00
C GLN A 115 -2.27 -16.65 3.61
N ILE A 116 -1.75 -15.89 2.64
CA ILE A 116 -1.94 -16.13 1.21
C ILE A 116 -0.79 -16.97 0.65
N VAL A 117 -1.12 -17.83 -0.31
CA VAL A 117 -0.23 -18.86 -0.86
C VAL A 117 -0.46 -19.03 -2.36
N PRO A 118 0.56 -19.43 -3.15
CA PRO A 118 1.91 -19.87 -2.74
C PRO A 118 2.83 -18.72 -2.30
N MET A 119 3.37 -18.80 -1.08
CA MET A 119 4.10 -17.71 -0.44
C MET A 119 5.46 -17.43 -1.10
N GLU A 120 6.19 -18.46 -1.56
CA GLU A 120 7.45 -18.27 -2.27
C GLU A 120 7.27 -17.46 -3.56
N ASP A 121 6.24 -17.79 -4.36
CA ASP A 121 6.00 -17.13 -5.63
C ASP A 121 5.64 -15.66 -5.41
N ILE A 122 4.73 -15.38 -4.48
CA ILE A 122 4.24 -14.02 -4.19
C ILE A 122 5.38 -13.10 -3.73
N ASN A 123 6.34 -13.63 -2.96
CA ASN A 123 7.48 -12.84 -2.47
C ASN A 123 8.64 -12.73 -3.47
N LEU A 124 8.65 -13.54 -4.53
CA LEU A 124 9.71 -13.51 -5.54
C LEU A 124 9.24 -12.81 -6.82
N HIS A 125 9.13 -13.54 -7.92
CA HIS A 125 8.77 -12.96 -9.22
C HIS A 125 7.27 -12.90 -9.46
N PHE A 126 6.49 -13.61 -8.65
CA PHE A 126 5.06 -13.80 -8.78
C PHE A 126 4.64 -14.05 -10.24
N ASN A 127 3.82 -13.17 -10.80
CA ASN A 127 3.41 -13.23 -12.22
C ASN A 127 4.15 -12.21 -13.10
N GLY A 128 5.19 -11.56 -12.59
CA GLY A 128 6.08 -10.66 -13.34
C GLY A 128 5.66 -9.19 -13.40
N ASP A 129 4.66 -8.78 -12.61
CA ASP A 129 4.08 -7.43 -12.68
C ASP A 129 5.12 -6.35 -12.38
N PHE A 130 5.97 -6.57 -11.37
CA PHE A 130 6.98 -5.58 -10.98
C PHE A 130 8.11 -5.50 -12.01
N HIS A 131 8.43 -6.60 -12.70
CA HIS A 131 9.38 -6.60 -13.82
C HIS A 131 8.84 -5.79 -15.01
N ALA A 132 7.54 -5.95 -15.32
CA ALA A 132 6.87 -5.18 -16.36
C ALA A 132 6.88 -3.68 -16.04
N ILE A 133 6.62 -3.29 -14.78
CA ILE A 133 6.69 -1.90 -14.30
C ILE A 133 8.11 -1.35 -14.40
N GLY A 134 9.11 -2.12 -13.96
CA GLY A 134 10.52 -1.74 -14.08
C GLY A 134 10.93 -1.51 -15.53
N SER A 135 10.50 -2.40 -16.42
CA SER A 135 10.76 -2.32 -17.87
C SER A 135 10.09 -1.10 -18.50
N ALA A 136 8.81 -0.86 -18.22
CA ALA A 136 8.07 0.30 -18.72
C ALA A 136 8.67 1.63 -18.23
N HIS A 137 9.09 1.69 -16.96
CA HIS A 137 9.73 2.87 -16.40
C HIS A 137 11.08 3.14 -17.05
N ASN A 138 11.94 2.12 -17.12
CA ASN A 138 13.27 2.29 -17.68
C ASN A 138 13.27 2.49 -19.20
N LEU A 139 12.24 2.03 -19.92
CA LEU A 139 12.01 2.40 -21.32
C LEU A 139 11.83 3.92 -21.46
N ILE A 140 10.99 4.53 -20.62
CA ILE A 140 10.81 5.99 -20.62
C ILE A 140 12.15 6.69 -20.30
N SER A 141 12.89 6.22 -19.29
CA SER A 141 14.22 6.77 -18.97
C SER A 141 15.19 6.67 -20.16
N ALA A 142 15.19 5.55 -20.88
CA ALA A 142 16.03 5.36 -22.06
C ALA A 142 15.61 6.29 -23.22
N CYS A 143 14.31 6.46 -23.46
CA CYS A 143 13.80 7.36 -24.49
C CYS A 143 14.09 8.83 -24.19
N ILE A 144 14.07 9.26 -22.92
CA ILE A 144 14.49 10.61 -22.51
C ILE A 144 15.94 10.87 -22.94
N ASP A 145 16.86 9.98 -22.56
CA ASP A 145 18.29 10.18 -22.85
C ASP A 145 18.61 10.02 -24.35
N ASN A 146 17.91 9.13 -25.05
CA ASN A 146 17.99 9.03 -26.50
C ASN A 146 17.51 10.32 -27.18
N HIS A 147 16.38 10.89 -26.75
CA HIS A 147 15.87 12.15 -27.30
C HIS A 147 16.88 13.29 -27.17
N ILE A 148 17.53 13.38 -26.01
CA ILE A 148 18.60 14.37 -25.76
C ILE A 148 19.78 14.14 -26.71
N LYS A 149 20.22 12.89 -26.87
CA LYS A 149 21.34 12.51 -27.75
C LYS A 149 21.04 12.79 -29.23
N GLN A 150 19.80 12.59 -29.69
CA GLN A 150 19.41 12.73 -31.09
C GLN A 150 19.06 14.17 -31.53
N GLY A 151 19.36 15.17 -30.69
CA GLY A 151 19.20 16.59 -31.05
C GLY A 151 18.35 17.40 -30.08
N ASN A 152 17.74 16.76 -29.07
CA ASN A 152 17.00 17.43 -27.99
C ASN A 152 15.96 18.46 -28.49
N GLU A 153 15.12 18.09 -29.47
CA GLU A 153 14.14 19.00 -30.08
C GLU A 153 13.14 19.59 -29.06
N LEU A 154 12.91 18.89 -27.94
CA LEU A 154 12.05 19.31 -26.84
C LEU A 154 12.74 20.31 -25.90
N LYS A 155 14.01 20.64 -26.15
CA LYS A 155 14.83 21.55 -25.34
C LYS A 155 14.82 21.18 -23.86
N ILE A 156 14.92 19.87 -23.56
CA ILE A 156 15.00 19.35 -22.20
C ILE A 156 16.21 19.97 -21.51
N ASP A 157 15.99 20.59 -20.34
CA ASP A 157 17.08 21.00 -19.46
C ASP A 157 17.54 19.78 -18.67
N THR A 158 18.79 19.34 -18.92
CA THR A 158 19.37 18.13 -18.30
C THR A 158 19.49 18.22 -16.78
N ASN A 159 19.46 19.42 -16.21
CA ASN A 159 19.49 19.65 -14.76
C ASN A 159 18.08 19.66 -14.13
N LYS A 160 17.02 19.61 -14.95
CA LYS A 160 15.62 19.65 -14.51
C LYS A 160 14.83 18.40 -14.89
N ILE A 161 15.52 17.29 -15.15
CA ILE A 161 14.89 15.97 -15.31
C ILE A 161 14.53 15.46 -13.92
N VAL A 162 13.24 15.28 -13.66
CA VAL A 162 12.71 14.78 -12.38
C VAL A 162 12.46 13.28 -12.40
N PHE A 163 12.36 12.69 -13.59
CA PHE A 163 12.17 11.26 -13.79
C PHE A 163 13.47 10.50 -13.52
N LYS A 164 13.40 9.54 -12.60
CA LYS A 164 14.53 8.69 -12.20
C LYS A 164 14.56 7.42 -13.02
N ARG A 165 15.45 6.49 -12.66
CA ARG A 165 15.40 5.08 -13.10
C ARG A 165 14.90 4.22 -11.95
N VAL A 166 14.59 2.95 -12.22
CA VAL A 166 14.19 2.00 -11.16
C VAL A 166 14.86 0.64 -11.25
N VAL A 167 15.00 0.01 -10.09
CA VAL A 167 15.38 -1.41 -9.95
C VAL A 167 14.73 -1.95 -8.68
N ASP A 168 14.21 -3.17 -8.69
CA ASP A 168 13.55 -3.75 -7.51
C ASP A 168 14.55 -4.42 -6.56
N MET A 169 15.58 -3.67 -6.17
CA MET A 169 16.63 -4.10 -5.25
C MET A 169 16.94 -3.01 -4.24
N ASN A 170 17.35 -3.40 -3.04
CA ASN A 170 17.77 -2.47 -1.98
C ASN A 170 19.22 -1.99 -2.21
N ASP A 171 19.44 -1.16 -3.23
CA ASP A 171 20.78 -0.71 -3.63
C ASP A 171 21.03 0.78 -3.35
N ARG A 172 21.66 1.05 -2.20
CA ARG A 172 21.99 2.41 -1.78
C ARG A 172 23.03 3.11 -2.68
N ALA A 173 23.82 2.36 -3.45
CA ALA A 173 24.88 2.94 -4.29
C ALA A 173 24.31 3.67 -5.51
N LEU A 174 23.08 3.36 -5.91
CA LEU A 174 22.41 3.95 -7.07
C LEU A 174 21.59 5.20 -6.74
N ARG A 175 21.64 5.70 -5.50
CA ARG A 175 20.88 6.89 -5.06
C ARG A 175 21.31 8.17 -5.78
N ASP A 176 22.59 8.32 -6.08
CA ASP A 176 23.16 9.48 -6.76
C ASP A 176 24.26 9.00 -7.71
N ILE A 177 24.03 9.15 -9.01
CA ILE A 177 24.94 8.65 -10.05
C ILE A 177 25.15 9.69 -11.15
N VAL A 178 26.19 9.48 -11.96
CA VAL A 178 26.41 10.19 -13.22
C VAL A 178 26.32 9.16 -14.35
N ILE A 179 25.54 9.47 -15.38
CA ILE A 179 25.34 8.62 -16.57
C ILE A 179 25.89 9.32 -17.81
N GLY A 180 25.92 8.61 -18.95
CA GLY A 180 26.32 9.19 -20.25
C GLY A 180 27.82 9.45 -20.37
N LEU A 181 28.65 8.75 -19.57
CA LEU A 181 30.10 8.85 -19.60
C LEU A 181 30.71 8.03 -20.76
N GLY A 182 31.98 8.29 -21.07
CA GLY A 182 32.75 7.50 -22.05
C GLY A 182 32.73 8.03 -23.48
N GLY A 183 32.42 9.31 -23.67
CA GLY A 183 32.52 10.00 -24.97
C GLY A 183 31.17 10.19 -25.67
N SER A 184 31.19 10.83 -26.84
CA SER A 184 29.99 11.27 -27.55
C SER A 184 29.02 10.15 -27.90
N GLU A 185 29.52 8.95 -28.18
CA GLU A 185 28.69 7.80 -28.58
C GLU A 185 27.78 7.28 -27.45
N ASN A 186 28.13 7.56 -26.19
CA ASN A 186 27.46 6.99 -25.01
C ASN A 186 26.37 7.89 -24.40
N GLY A 187 26.04 9.00 -25.06
CA GLY A 187 25.00 9.93 -24.60
C GLY A 187 25.55 11.24 -24.06
N VAL A 188 24.71 11.95 -23.30
CA VAL A 188 25.05 13.24 -22.67
C VAL A 188 25.27 13.04 -21.17
N THR A 189 26.43 13.47 -20.67
CA THR A 189 26.76 13.40 -19.25
C THR A 189 25.78 14.20 -18.40
N ARG A 190 25.16 13.56 -17.41
CA ARG A 190 24.28 14.24 -16.44
C ARG A 190 24.17 13.47 -15.12
N GLN A 191 23.74 14.17 -14.06
CA GLN A 191 23.33 13.52 -12.81
C GLN A 191 22.01 12.77 -13.01
N SER A 192 21.89 11.62 -12.35
CA SER A 192 20.68 10.79 -12.31
C SER A 192 20.61 10.04 -10.98
N SER A 193 19.53 9.32 -10.75
CA SER A 193 19.33 8.46 -9.59
C SER A 193 18.43 7.28 -9.91
N PHE A 194 18.46 6.25 -9.07
CA PHE A 194 17.50 5.16 -9.06
C PHE A 194 16.56 5.24 -7.84
N GLN A 195 15.37 4.68 -8.01
CA GLN A 195 14.43 4.37 -6.93
C GLN A 195 14.13 2.87 -6.93
N ILE A 196 13.62 2.35 -5.82
CA ILE A 196 13.06 0.99 -5.85
C ILE A 196 11.83 0.95 -6.76
N THR A 197 11.58 -0.13 -7.49
CA THR A 197 10.48 -0.18 -8.48
C THR A 197 9.10 0.19 -7.90
N VAL A 198 8.81 -0.19 -6.66
CA VAL A 198 7.54 0.19 -5.99
C VAL A 198 7.39 1.68 -5.67
N ALA A 199 8.48 2.46 -5.75
CA ALA A 199 8.49 3.91 -5.65
C ALA A 199 8.20 4.61 -6.99
N SER A 200 8.15 3.86 -8.10
CA SER A 200 7.82 4.38 -9.42
C SER A 200 6.43 5.02 -9.46
N GLU A 201 6.30 6.14 -10.17
CA GLU A 201 4.99 6.71 -10.47
C GLU A 201 4.15 5.75 -11.33
N ILE A 202 4.78 4.91 -12.17
CA ILE A 202 4.06 3.90 -12.96
C ILE A 202 3.39 2.86 -12.07
N MET A 203 4.01 2.50 -10.94
CA MET A 203 3.38 1.62 -9.94
C MET A 203 2.11 2.28 -9.35
N ALA A 204 2.20 3.57 -9.00
CA ALA A 204 1.04 4.31 -8.51
C ALA A 204 -0.06 4.44 -9.58
N ILE A 205 0.31 4.69 -10.83
CA ILE A 205 -0.59 4.77 -11.98
C ILE A 205 -1.28 3.43 -12.22
N LEU A 206 -0.56 2.30 -12.23
CA LEU A 206 -1.15 0.96 -12.36
C LEU A 206 -2.17 0.70 -11.25
N CYS A 207 -1.86 1.13 -10.02
CA CYS A 207 -2.76 0.95 -8.90
C CYS A 207 -3.99 1.89 -8.94
N LEU A 208 -3.90 3.04 -9.61
CA LEU A 208 -4.98 4.04 -9.71
C LEU A 208 -5.70 4.07 -11.06
N SER A 209 -5.36 3.16 -11.97
CA SER A 209 -6.01 3.07 -13.27
C SER A 209 -7.31 2.27 -13.21
N ASN A 210 -8.29 2.69 -14.00
CA ASN A 210 -9.60 2.03 -14.16
C ASN A 210 -9.68 1.14 -15.40
N SER A 211 -8.71 1.24 -16.32
CA SER A 211 -8.64 0.44 -17.54
C SER A 211 -7.23 0.53 -18.16
N LEU A 212 -6.97 -0.28 -19.19
CA LEU A 212 -5.73 -0.20 -19.96
C LEU A 212 -5.56 1.16 -20.68
N MET A 213 -6.66 1.77 -21.13
CA MET A 213 -6.60 3.09 -21.79
C MET A 213 -6.38 4.22 -20.78
N ASP A 214 -6.98 4.15 -19.59
CA ASP A 214 -6.70 5.08 -18.48
C ASP A 214 -5.23 4.96 -18.03
N LEU A 215 -4.69 3.73 -17.94
CA LEU A 215 -3.26 3.49 -17.68
C LEU A 215 -2.38 4.22 -18.69
N LYS A 216 -2.65 4.04 -20.00
CA LYS A 216 -1.89 4.68 -21.08
C LYS A 216 -1.93 6.21 -20.98
N GLU A 217 -3.12 6.77 -20.77
CA GLU A 217 -3.31 8.22 -20.66
C GLU A 217 -2.55 8.80 -19.46
N ARG A 218 -2.64 8.14 -18.30
CA ARG A 218 -1.93 8.52 -17.08
C ARG A 218 -0.42 8.47 -17.24
N ILE A 219 0.11 7.43 -17.88
CA ILE A 219 1.54 7.34 -18.22
C ILE A 219 1.93 8.52 -19.11
N GLY A 220 1.15 8.82 -20.14
CA GLY A 220 1.40 9.96 -21.03
C GLY A 220 1.38 11.32 -20.32
N ASN A 221 0.68 11.44 -19.19
CA ASN A 221 0.57 12.67 -18.39
C ASN A 221 1.65 12.82 -17.30
N ILE A 222 2.57 11.86 -17.15
CA ILE A 222 3.72 12.00 -16.25
C ILE A 222 4.59 13.16 -16.73
N VAL A 223 4.84 14.14 -15.85
CA VAL A 223 5.83 15.20 -16.07
C VAL A 223 7.21 14.63 -15.75
N PHE A 224 8.05 14.46 -16.77
CA PHE A 224 9.36 13.82 -16.61
C PHE A 224 10.51 14.83 -16.48
N ALA A 225 10.35 16.04 -17.02
CA ALA A 225 11.34 17.10 -17.00
C ALA A 225 10.71 18.48 -17.19
N TYR A 226 11.54 19.52 -17.14
CA TYR A 226 11.21 20.86 -17.61
C TYR A 226 12.14 21.27 -18.75
N ASP A 227 11.63 22.06 -19.70
CA ASP A 227 12.45 22.64 -20.75
C ASP A 227 13.30 23.83 -20.23
N VAL A 228 14.14 24.38 -21.10
CA VAL A 228 14.97 25.57 -20.80
C VAL A 228 14.17 26.83 -20.43
N ASN A 229 12.87 26.88 -20.77
CA ASN A 229 11.94 27.96 -20.43
C ASN A 229 11.08 27.66 -19.19
N ASP A 230 11.36 26.54 -18.50
CA ASP A 230 10.63 26.05 -17.33
C ASP A 230 9.21 25.51 -17.60
N ASN A 231 8.88 25.22 -18.87
CA ASN A 231 7.63 24.54 -19.22
C ASN A 231 7.71 23.04 -18.88
N PRO A 232 6.63 22.43 -18.34
CA PRO A 232 6.61 21.02 -18.03
C PRO A 232 6.57 20.16 -19.31
N LEU A 233 7.45 19.16 -19.38
CA LEU A 233 7.46 18.15 -20.45
C LEU A 233 6.86 16.84 -19.95
N LYS A 234 5.92 16.29 -20.71
CA LYS A 234 5.16 15.08 -20.40
C LYS A 234 5.63 13.90 -21.23
N VAL A 235 5.46 12.67 -20.74
CA VAL A 235 5.88 11.45 -21.46
C VAL A 235 5.28 11.36 -22.87
N LYS A 236 4.03 11.84 -23.06
CA LYS A 236 3.40 11.88 -24.39
C LYS A 236 4.10 12.81 -25.39
N ASP A 237 4.88 13.78 -24.92
CA ASP A 237 5.67 14.66 -25.80
C ASP A 237 6.83 13.88 -26.44
N LEU A 238 7.27 12.78 -25.82
CA LEU A 238 8.21 11.81 -26.39
C LEU A 238 7.52 10.75 -27.28
N LYS A 239 6.18 10.67 -27.24
CA LYS A 239 5.35 9.68 -27.98
C LYS A 239 5.67 8.22 -27.64
N VAL A 240 5.95 7.93 -26.36
CA VAL A 240 6.35 6.58 -25.88
C VAL A 240 5.35 5.95 -24.90
N GLU A 241 4.27 6.65 -24.57
CA GLU A 241 3.24 6.17 -23.64
C GLU A 241 2.56 4.89 -24.12
N GLY A 242 2.41 4.72 -25.44
CA GLY A 242 1.88 3.49 -26.04
C GLY A 242 2.80 2.30 -25.84
N ALA A 243 4.12 2.48 -26.02
CA ALA A 243 5.11 1.43 -25.82
C ALA A 243 5.24 1.04 -24.34
N ALA A 244 5.27 2.03 -23.44
CA ALA A 244 5.26 1.78 -22.00
C ALA A 244 3.98 1.04 -21.56
N CYS A 245 2.82 1.41 -22.10
CA CYS A 245 1.56 0.71 -21.83
C CYS A 245 1.54 -0.73 -22.39
N ALA A 246 2.12 -0.97 -23.57
CA ALA A 246 2.21 -2.31 -24.15
C ALA A 246 2.99 -3.28 -23.25
N LEU A 247 4.07 -2.81 -22.60
CA LEU A 247 4.81 -3.60 -21.61
C LEU A 247 3.99 -3.97 -20.37
N LEU A 248 2.90 -3.26 -20.11
CA LEU A 248 2.02 -3.44 -18.95
C LEU A 248 0.70 -4.15 -19.28
N LYS A 249 0.52 -4.61 -20.54
CA LYS A 249 -0.72 -5.21 -21.04
C LYS A 249 -1.23 -6.36 -20.17
N ASP A 250 -0.31 -7.22 -19.72
CA ASP A 250 -0.67 -8.38 -18.88
C ASP A 250 -0.52 -8.03 -17.38
N ALA A 251 0.42 -7.15 -17.05
CA ALA A 251 0.65 -6.69 -15.69
C ALA A 251 -0.51 -5.89 -15.09
N ILE A 252 -1.40 -5.31 -15.92
CA ILE A 252 -2.61 -4.62 -15.44
C ILE A 252 -3.72 -5.59 -14.97
N LYS A 253 -3.63 -6.88 -15.34
CA LYS A 253 -4.61 -7.89 -14.96
C LYS A 253 -4.38 -8.36 -13.52
N PRO A 254 -5.38 -8.28 -12.62
CA PRO A 254 -5.23 -8.72 -11.23
C PRO A 254 -4.90 -10.21 -11.11
N ASN A 255 -4.08 -10.58 -10.11
CA ASN A 255 -3.66 -11.97 -9.93
C ASN A 255 -4.56 -12.68 -8.89
N LEU A 256 -5.14 -13.82 -9.27
CA LEU A 256 -5.90 -14.71 -8.39
C LEU A 256 -4.96 -15.72 -7.71
N VAL A 257 -5.09 -15.84 -6.40
CA VAL A 257 -4.45 -16.82 -5.52
C VAL A 257 -5.44 -17.25 -4.43
N GLN A 258 -4.96 -17.92 -3.39
CA GLN A 258 -5.80 -18.40 -2.30
C GLN A 258 -5.15 -18.24 -0.93
N THR A 259 -5.94 -18.38 0.13
CA THR A 259 -5.44 -18.49 1.51
C THR A 259 -5.11 -19.94 1.87
N LEU A 260 -4.52 -20.16 3.04
CA LEU A 260 -4.32 -21.50 3.61
C LEU A 260 -5.62 -22.31 3.80
N GLU A 261 -6.78 -21.64 3.85
CA GLU A 261 -8.10 -22.27 3.90
C GLU A 261 -8.76 -22.36 2.53
N ASN A 262 -8.01 -22.13 1.45
CA ASN A 262 -8.48 -22.11 0.06
C ASN A 262 -9.57 -21.04 -0.19
N THR A 263 -9.56 -19.94 0.58
CA THR A 263 -10.39 -18.76 0.31
C THR A 263 -9.78 -17.98 -0.85
N PRO A 264 -10.56 -17.51 -1.85
CA PRO A 264 -10.02 -16.73 -2.95
C PRO A 264 -9.43 -15.38 -2.47
N ALA A 265 -8.28 -15.02 -3.04
CA ALA A 265 -7.62 -13.75 -2.78
C ALA A 265 -7.04 -13.16 -4.07
N ILE A 266 -7.11 -11.84 -4.22
CA ILE A 266 -6.57 -11.11 -5.37
C ILE A 266 -5.36 -10.29 -4.90
N VAL A 267 -4.21 -10.50 -5.51
CA VAL A 267 -2.96 -9.79 -5.21
C VAL A 267 -2.58 -8.95 -6.43
N HIS A 268 -2.54 -7.63 -6.31
CA HIS A 268 -2.24 -6.80 -7.48
C HIS A 268 -1.75 -5.40 -7.13
N GLY A 269 -0.57 -5.06 -7.64
CA GLY A 269 0.10 -3.79 -7.39
C GLY A 269 0.60 -3.64 -5.95
N GLY A 270 1.53 -2.72 -5.73
CA GLY A 270 2.14 -2.52 -4.42
C GLY A 270 2.91 -1.21 -4.32
N PRO A 271 2.24 -0.05 -4.43
CA PRO A 271 2.91 1.24 -4.41
C PRO A 271 3.44 1.52 -3.01
N PHE A 272 4.56 2.23 -2.95
CA PHE A 272 5.17 2.57 -1.68
C PHE A 272 4.26 3.50 -0.87
N ALA A 273 3.86 3.07 0.34
CA ALA A 273 2.83 3.77 1.13
C ALA A 273 3.26 5.13 1.68
N ASN A 274 4.53 5.53 1.48
CA ASN A 274 5.02 6.83 1.95
C ASN A 274 4.86 7.90 0.86
N ILE A 275 5.52 7.69 -0.29
CA ILE A 275 5.50 8.62 -1.43
C ILE A 275 4.34 8.35 -2.42
N ALA A 276 3.51 7.35 -2.15
CA ALA A 276 2.28 7.05 -2.85
C ALA A 276 1.21 6.57 -1.85
N HIS A 277 0.04 6.18 -2.38
CA HIS A 277 -1.16 5.89 -1.60
C HIS A 277 -1.17 4.53 -0.88
N GLY A 278 -0.21 3.65 -1.16
CA GLY A 278 0.00 2.43 -0.36
C GLY A 278 -1.09 1.37 -0.42
N CYS A 279 -1.94 1.35 -1.45
CA CYS A 279 -3.04 0.38 -1.60
C CYS A 279 -2.79 -0.56 -2.78
N ASN A 280 -3.47 -1.71 -2.80
CA ASN A 280 -3.54 -2.53 -4.02
C ASN A 280 -4.31 -1.78 -5.12
N SER A 281 -4.30 -2.31 -6.35
CA SER A 281 -4.96 -1.64 -7.47
C SER A 281 -6.48 -1.43 -7.30
N ILE A 282 -7.00 -0.39 -7.96
CA ILE A 282 -8.44 -0.15 -8.13
C ILE A 282 -9.10 -1.33 -8.85
N LEU A 283 -8.48 -1.83 -9.92
CA LEU A 283 -9.02 -2.94 -10.72
C LEU A 283 -9.25 -4.20 -9.87
N ALA A 284 -8.29 -4.59 -9.04
CA ALA A 284 -8.44 -5.73 -8.14
C ALA A 284 -9.57 -5.52 -7.12
N THR A 285 -9.67 -4.33 -6.51
CA THR A 285 -10.74 -4.04 -5.55
C THR A 285 -12.11 -4.01 -6.22
N LYS A 286 -12.24 -3.40 -7.41
CA LYS A 286 -13.50 -3.38 -8.17
C LYS A 286 -13.92 -4.78 -8.58
N LEU A 287 -12.97 -5.60 -9.02
CA LEU A 287 -13.22 -6.97 -9.42
C LEU A 287 -13.67 -7.82 -8.23
N ALA A 288 -12.97 -7.76 -7.10
CA ALA A 288 -13.39 -8.42 -5.86
C ALA A 288 -14.82 -7.99 -5.47
N LEU A 289 -15.14 -6.69 -5.52
CA LEU A 289 -16.49 -6.19 -5.22
C LEU A 289 -17.57 -6.73 -6.15
N LYS A 290 -17.24 -7.07 -7.39
CA LYS A 290 -18.19 -7.71 -8.31
C LYS A 290 -18.28 -9.22 -8.09
N LEU A 291 -17.27 -9.86 -7.52
CA LEU A 291 -17.19 -11.31 -7.37
C LEU A 291 -17.65 -11.82 -6.00
N SER A 292 -17.73 -10.96 -4.98
CA SER A 292 -18.06 -11.36 -3.60
C SER A 292 -19.13 -10.48 -2.95
N ASP A 293 -19.70 -10.98 -1.84
CA ASP A 293 -20.57 -10.19 -0.96
C ASP A 293 -19.77 -9.24 -0.08
N TYR A 294 -18.54 -9.62 0.26
CA TYR A 294 -17.61 -8.83 1.06
C TYR A 294 -16.21 -8.79 0.42
N THR A 295 -15.68 -7.60 0.20
CA THR A 295 -14.31 -7.37 -0.25
C THR A 295 -13.51 -6.79 0.88
N ILE A 296 -12.49 -7.50 1.31
CA ILE A 296 -11.61 -7.09 2.41
C ILE A 296 -10.31 -6.61 1.76
N THR A 297 -9.96 -5.36 1.98
CA THR A 297 -8.73 -4.76 1.45
C THR A 297 -7.97 -4.10 2.59
N GLU A 298 -6.70 -3.78 2.36
CA GLU A 298 -5.90 -3.01 3.31
C GLU A 298 -5.15 -1.87 2.63
N ALA A 299 -4.64 -0.95 3.45
CA ALA A 299 -3.72 0.10 3.04
C ALA A 299 -2.44 0.05 3.87
N GLY A 300 -1.28 0.36 3.29
CA GLY A 300 0.02 0.29 3.95
C GLY A 300 0.18 1.27 5.13
N PHE A 301 1.06 0.94 6.09
CA PHE A 301 1.19 1.67 7.37
C PHE A 301 -0.10 1.73 8.20
N ALA A 302 -0.21 2.72 9.07
CA ALA A 302 -1.32 2.91 10.00
C ALA A 302 -2.42 3.81 9.42
N ALA A 303 -3.49 4.02 10.18
CA ALA A 303 -4.67 4.75 9.72
C ALA A 303 -4.39 6.23 9.36
N ASP A 304 -3.40 6.84 9.99
CA ASP A 304 -2.94 8.20 9.69
C ASP A 304 -2.22 8.34 8.33
N LEU A 305 -1.76 7.23 7.73
CA LEU A 305 -1.16 7.27 6.39
C LEU A 305 -1.94 6.42 5.40
N GLY A 306 -2.04 5.12 5.64
CA GLY A 306 -2.67 4.19 4.72
C GLY A 306 -4.15 4.46 4.54
N ALA A 307 -4.89 4.50 5.65
CA ALA A 307 -6.34 4.69 5.56
C ALA A 307 -6.71 6.09 5.07
N GLU A 308 -6.05 7.14 5.56
CA GLU A 308 -6.18 8.51 5.01
C GLU A 308 -6.02 8.50 3.48
N LYS A 309 -4.93 7.95 2.95
CA LYS A 309 -4.72 7.89 1.49
C LYS A 309 -5.69 6.97 0.75
N PHE A 310 -6.12 5.88 1.36
CA PHE A 310 -7.17 5.03 0.79
C PHE A 310 -8.46 5.82 0.62
N LEU A 311 -8.84 6.59 1.64
CA LEU A 311 -10.07 7.36 1.70
C LEU A 311 -9.98 8.64 0.87
N ASP A 312 -8.88 9.38 0.91
CA ASP A 312 -8.74 10.68 0.25
C ASP A 312 -8.09 10.62 -1.14
N ILE A 313 -7.56 9.47 -1.57
CA ILE A 313 -7.00 9.28 -2.92
C ILE A 313 -7.71 8.15 -3.65
N LYS A 314 -7.59 6.90 -3.15
CA LYS A 314 -8.07 5.72 -3.89
C LYS A 314 -9.59 5.73 -4.04
N CYS A 315 -10.34 5.99 -2.97
CA CYS A 315 -11.80 6.01 -3.03
C CYS A 315 -12.32 7.08 -3.98
N ARG A 316 -11.69 8.26 -3.99
CA ARG A 316 -12.03 9.35 -4.92
C ARG A 316 -11.74 9.00 -6.38
N ALA A 317 -10.57 8.43 -6.65
CA ALA A 317 -10.17 8.04 -8.01
C ALA A 317 -11.00 6.89 -8.59
N ALA A 318 -11.66 6.11 -7.73
CA ALA A 318 -12.35 4.89 -8.09
C ALA A 318 -13.88 4.94 -7.92
N ASP A 319 -14.41 6.01 -7.32
CA ASP A 319 -15.78 6.10 -6.77
C ASP A 319 -16.12 4.91 -5.85
N LEU A 320 -15.22 4.62 -4.90
CA LEU A 320 -15.44 3.58 -3.89
C LEU A 320 -16.02 4.17 -2.62
N LYS A 321 -16.93 3.42 -2.00
CA LYS A 321 -17.59 3.78 -0.74
C LYS A 321 -17.38 2.64 0.26
N PRO A 322 -16.42 2.76 1.20
CA PRO A 322 -16.19 1.74 2.21
C PRO A 322 -17.40 1.63 3.15
N ASN A 323 -17.76 0.40 3.52
CA ASN A 323 -18.87 0.10 4.40
C ASN A 323 -18.43 -0.10 5.86
N CYS A 324 -17.17 -0.48 6.08
CA CYS A 324 -16.62 -0.68 7.41
C CYS A 324 -15.10 -0.47 7.38
N ILE A 325 -14.55 0.08 8.46
CA ILE A 325 -13.12 0.14 8.71
C ILE A 325 -12.81 -0.77 9.90
N VAL A 326 -11.86 -1.68 9.73
CA VAL A 326 -11.30 -2.50 10.80
C VAL A 326 -9.97 -1.88 11.23
N LEU A 327 -9.86 -1.48 12.49
CA LEU A 327 -8.65 -0.90 13.07
C LEU A 327 -7.93 -1.96 13.90
N VAL A 328 -6.79 -2.44 13.41
CA VAL A 328 -5.98 -3.48 14.07
C VAL A 328 -5.05 -2.88 15.12
N ALA A 329 -5.02 -3.48 16.30
CA ALA A 329 -4.09 -3.18 17.38
C ALA A 329 -3.61 -4.46 18.08
N THR A 330 -2.51 -4.35 18.84
CA THR A 330 -2.02 -5.41 19.72
C THR A 330 -1.72 -4.81 21.08
N ILE A 331 -1.91 -5.59 22.16
CA ILE A 331 -1.61 -5.14 23.52
C ILE A 331 -0.14 -4.74 23.65
N ARG A 332 0.76 -5.49 23.00
CA ARG A 332 2.21 -5.20 22.99
C ARG A 332 2.55 -3.88 22.28
N ALA A 333 1.92 -3.56 21.15
CA ALA A 333 2.13 -2.29 20.46
C ALA A 333 1.59 -1.10 21.28
N LEU A 334 0.44 -1.27 21.95
CA LEU A 334 -0.10 -0.23 22.83
C LEU A 334 0.80 -0.01 24.05
N LYS A 335 1.29 -1.07 24.70
CA LYS A 335 2.31 -0.96 25.75
C LYS A 335 3.57 -0.22 25.27
N HIS A 336 4.04 -0.50 24.06
CA HIS A 336 5.17 0.21 23.46
C HIS A 336 4.88 1.71 23.34
N HIS A 337 3.70 2.11 22.87
CA HIS A 337 3.29 3.52 22.84
C HIS A 337 3.14 4.13 24.23
N GLY A 338 2.81 3.33 25.25
CA GLY A 338 2.85 3.74 26.65
C GLY A 338 4.24 3.82 27.29
N GLY A 339 5.30 3.47 26.55
CA GLY A 339 6.69 3.54 26.99
C GLY A 339 7.26 2.25 27.59
N ALA A 340 6.58 1.11 27.46
CA ALA A 340 7.10 -0.16 27.95
C ALA A 340 8.34 -0.63 27.17
N LEU A 341 9.36 -1.10 27.88
CA LEU A 341 10.56 -1.70 27.31
C LEU A 341 10.42 -3.22 27.14
N GLU A 342 9.70 -3.88 28.03
CA GLU A 342 9.46 -5.33 28.02
C GLU A 342 8.03 -5.64 27.60
N LEU A 343 7.82 -5.94 26.32
CA LEU A 343 6.46 -6.05 25.77
C LEU A 343 5.73 -7.35 26.10
N ASN A 344 6.46 -8.40 26.49
CA ASN A 344 5.89 -9.72 26.79
C ASN A 344 5.50 -9.90 28.27
N LYS A 345 5.68 -8.89 29.13
CA LYS A 345 5.21 -8.89 30.52
C LYS A 345 3.95 -8.05 30.66
N GLU A 346 3.09 -8.40 31.62
CA GLU A 346 1.91 -7.61 31.96
C GLU A 346 2.33 -6.20 32.39
N ASP A 347 1.76 -5.17 31.75
CA ASP A 347 1.94 -3.77 32.17
C ASP A 347 0.69 -2.94 31.84
N LEU A 348 -0.27 -2.95 32.78
CA LEU A 348 -1.52 -2.20 32.66
C LEU A 348 -1.30 -0.68 32.65
N ASN A 349 -0.21 -0.18 33.25
CA ASN A 349 0.06 1.26 33.27
C ASN A 349 0.53 1.76 31.90
N ALA A 350 1.45 1.03 31.28
CA ALA A 350 1.86 1.32 29.91
C ALA A 350 0.70 1.10 28.93
N LEU A 351 -0.08 0.03 29.08
CA LEU A 351 -1.23 -0.22 28.23
C LEU A 351 -2.23 0.94 28.26
N ASN A 352 -2.62 1.39 29.46
CA ASN A 352 -3.53 2.53 29.64
C ASN A 352 -3.00 3.82 28.98
N LYS A 353 -1.71 4.12 29.11
CA LYS A 353 -1.10 5.27 28.43
C LYS A 353 -1.14 5.12 26.92
N GLY A 354 -0.89 3.92 26.41
CA GLY A 354 -0.87 3.61 24.98
C GLY A 354 -2.22 3.74 24.27
N PHE A 355 -3.32 3.76 25.02
CA PHE A 355 -4.66 3.94 24.45
C PHE A 355 -4.82 5.28 23.72
N GLU A 356 -4.05 6.32 24.05
CA GLU A 356 -4.14 7.58 23.32
C GLU A 356 -3.85 7.41 21.81
N ASN A 357 -2.96 6.50 21.42
CA ASN A 357 -2.71 6.19 20.02
C ASN A 357 -3.93 5.53 19.37
N LEU A 358 -4.51 4.53 20.05
CA LEU A 358 -5.73 3.85 19.58
C LEU A 358 -6.88 4.85 19.41
N ASP A 359 -7.11 5.68 20.44
CA ASP A 359 -8.16 6.69 20.47
C ASP A 359 -8.02 7.67 19.32
N LYS A 360 -6.79 8.13 19.06
CA LYS A 360 -6.53 9.05 17.96
C LYS A 360 -6.87 8.43 16.60
N HIS A 361 -6.52 7.16 16.39
CA HIS A 361 -6.86 6.46 15.14
C HIS A 361 -8.36 6.19 15.01
N ILE A 362 -9.06 5.86 16.11
CA ILE A 362 -10.52 5.72 16.12
C ILE A 362 -11.20 7.06 15.78
N GLU A 363 -10.76 8.15 16.41
CA GLU A 363 -11.24 9.52 16.15
C GLU A 363 -11.06 9.85 14.67
N ASN A 364 -9.86 9.63 14.13
CA ASN A 364 -9.53 9.90 12.73
C ASN A 364 -10.44 9.13 11.78
N MET A 365 -10.64 7.83 12.00
CA MET A 365 -11.48 7.01 11.11
C MET A 365 -12.96 7.40 11.20
N ARG A 366 -13.45 7.81 12.38
CA ARG A 366 -14.82 8.32 12.54
C ARG A 366 -15.07 9.62 11.77
N LYS A 367 -14.06 10.47 11.52
CA LYS A 367 -14.21 11.71 10.70
C LYS A 367 -14.69 11.44 9.27
N TYR A 368 -14.40 10.25 8.73
CA TYR A 368 -14.84 9.84 7.40
C TYR A 368 -16.27 9.31 7.35
N ASN A 369 -16.99 9.28 8.48
CA ASN A 369 -18.38 8.80 8.59
C ASN A 369 -18.56 7.34 8.13
N VAL A 370 -17.59 6.48 8.45
CA VAL A 370 -17.64 5.03 8.19
C VAL A 370 -17.65 4.28 9.52
N PRO A 371 -18.46 3.23 9.70
CA PRO A 371 -18.43 2.39 10.90
C PRO A 371 -17.02 1.82 11.16
N VAL A 372 -16.56 1.87 12.42
CA VAL A 372 -15.23 1.42 12.84
C VAL A 372 -15.35 0.25 13.83
N VAL A 373 -14.64 -0.85 13.55
CA VAL A 373 -14.50 -2.01 14.44
C VAL A 373 -13.04 -2.20 14.80
N VAL A 374 -12.71 -2.27 16.08
CA VAL A 374 -11.36 -2.53 16.59
C VAL A 374 -11.11 -4.04 16.61
N ALA A 375 -9.99 -4.47 16.03
CA ALA A 375 -9.54 -5.86 16.06
C ALA A 375 -8.25 -5.97 16.89
N ILE A 376 -8.31 -6.63 18.03
CA ILE A 376 -7.13 -6.92 18.85
C ILE A 376 -6.55 -8.24 18.41
N ASN A 377 -5.43 -8.20 17.71
CA ASN A 377 -4.71 -9.41 17.32
C ASN A 377 -3.98 -9.97 18.56
N LYS A 378 -4.46 -11.12 19.04
CA LYS A 378 -4.03 -11.72 20.32
C LYS A 378 -2.68 -12.40 20.18
N PHE A 379 -1.80 -12.17 21.14
CA PHE A 379 -0.56 -12.91 21.32
C PHE A 379 -0.60 -13.81 22.55
N SER A 380 0.24 -14.85 22.57
CA SER A 380 0.33 -15.82 23.66
C SER A 380 0.75 -15.22 25.00
N SER A 381 1.44 -14.07 24.98
CA SER A 381 1.87 -13.34 26.18
C SER A 381 0.81 -12.41 26.75
N ASP A 382 -0.29 -12.16 26.03
CA ASP A 382 -1.30 -11.20 26.45
C ASP A 382 -2.12 -11.77 27.62
N THR A 383 -2.21 -11.04 28.72
CA THR A 383 -2.93 -11.53 29.90
C THR A 383 -4.42 -11.24 29.84
N GLN A 384 -5.21 -12.02 30.56
CA GLN A 384 -6.65 -11.79 30.66
C GLN A 384 -6.98 -10.39 31.20
N LYS A 385 -6.18 -9.86 32.14
CA LYS A 385 -6.36 -8.51 32.68
C LYS A 385 -6.10 -7.42 31.63
N GLU A 386 -5.07 -7.60 30.78
CA GLU A 386 -4.78 -6.67 29.69
C GLU A 386 -5.92 -6.67 28.65
N ILE A 387 -6.45 -7.85 28.33
CA ILE A 387 -7.59 -8.02 27.42
C ILE A 387 -8.86 -7.35 27.99
N GLU A 388 -9.14 -7.54 29.27
CA GLU A 388 -10.26 -6.88 29.94
C GLU A 388 -10.11 -5.35 29.97
N CYS A 389 -8.89 -4.88 30.23
CA CYS A 389 -8.56 -3.45 30.28
C CYS A 389 -8.85 -2.75 28.93
N ILE A 390 -8.36 -3.31 27.82
CA ILE A 390 -8.61 -2.73 26.48
C ILE A 390 -10.07 -2.89 26.04
N THR A 391 -10.71 -4.00 26.39
CA THR A 391 -12.13 -4.24 26.08
C THR A 391 -13.00 -3.18 26.75
N LYS A 392 -12.77 -2.93 28.04
CA LYS A 392 -13.48 -1.90 28.79
C LYS A 392 -13.22 -0.50 28.21
N HIS A 393 -11.96 -0.17 27.92
CA HIS A 393 -11.62 1.13 27.32
C HIS A 393 -12.36 1.37 26.00
N CYS A 394 -12.38 0.38 25.09
CA CYS A 394 -13.10 0.49 23.82
C CYS A 394 -14.62 0.66 24.04
N GLN A 395 -15.22 -0.05 25.00
CA GLN A 395 -16.63 0.10 25.35
C GLN A 395 -16.94 1.50 25.89
N ASP A 396 -16.08 2.05 26.75
CA ASP A 396 -16.26 3.38 27.36
C ASP A 396 -16.25 4.50 26.30
N ILE A 397 -15.53 4.32 25.18
CA ILE A 397 -15.49 5.27 24.04
C ILE A 397 -16.46 4.90 22.90
N GLY A 398 -17.32 3.90 23.12
CA GLY A 398 -18.33 3.43 22.17
C GLY A 398 -17.77 2.80 20.90
N ALA A 399 -16.60 2.16 20.97
CA ALA A 399 -15.99 1.43 19.86
C ALA A 399 -16.25 -0.07 19.98
N ASP A 400 -16.81 -0.67 18.93
CA ASP A 400 -16.94 -2.13 18.84
C ASP A 400 -15.53 -2.75 18.79
N ILE A 401 -15.30 -3.79 19.59
CA ILE A 401 -14.00 -4.46 19.73
C ILE A 401 -14.16 -5.97 19.56
N SER A 402 -13.22 -6.62 18.87
CA SER A 402 -13.12 -8.07 18.73
C SER A 402 -11.71 -8.55 19.07
N LEU A 403 -11.62 -9.65 19.82
CA LEU A 403 -10.37 -10.37 20.01
C LEU A 403 -10.18 -11.35 18.84
N CYS A 404 -9.07 -11.21 18.14
CA CYS A 404 -8.77 -11.93 16.91
C CYS A 404 -7.63 -12.92 17.16
N GLU A 405 -7.90 -14.20 16.92
CA GLU A 405 -6.94 -15.31 17.13
C GLU A 405 -6.54 -15.98 15.80
N VAL A 406 -6.67 -15.25 14.68
CA VAL A 406 -6.50 -15.78 13.32
C VAL A 406 -5.09 -16.28 13.02
N TRP A 407 -4.07 -15.73 13.70
CA TRP A 407 -2.70 -16.19 13.56
C TRP A 407 -2.56 -17.66 14.00
N GLU A 408 -3.22 -18.05 15.10
CA GLU A 408 -3.15 -19.42 15.63
C GLU A 408 -4.27 -20.32 15.07
N LYS A 409 -5.45 -19.78 14.81
CA LYS A 409 -6.67 -20.56 14.54
C LYS A 409 -7.26 -20.36 13.14
N GLY A 410 -6.58 -19.61 12.26
CA GLY A 410 -7.09 -19.31 10.92
C GLY A 410 -8.47 -18.63 10.97
N GLY A 411 -9.36 -18.99 10.05
CA GLY A 411 -10.71 -18.45 9.97
C GLY A 411 -11.57 -18.71 11.20
N GLU A 412 -11.32 -19.78 11.96
CA GLU A 412 -12.03 -20.03 13.23
C GLU A 412 -11.76 -18.93 14.25
N GLY A 413 -10.51 -18.44 14.32
CA GLY A 413 -10.11 -17.34 15.19
C GLY A 413 -10.63 -15.96 14.75
N GLY A 414 -11.27 -15.87 13.57
CA GLY A 414 -11.79 -14.63 12.99
C GLY A 414 -13.32 -14.52 13.00
N LYS A 415 -14.06 -15.52 13.50
CA LYS A 415 -15.53 -15.55 13.42
C LYS A 415 -16.22 -14.40 14.16
N ASP A 416 -15.76 -14.05 15.36
CA ASP A 416 -16.33 -12.93 16.14
C ASP A 416 -16.14 -11.59 15.40
N LEU A 417 -14.93 -11.34 14.89
CA LEU A 417 -14.64 -10.15 14.09
C LEU A 417 -15.51 -10.12 12.82
N ALA A 418 -15.64 -11.26 12.13
CA ALA A 418 -16.47 -11.38 10.95
C ALA A 418 -17.94 -11.04 11.23
N GLN A 419 -18.51 -11.50 12.34
CA GLN A 419 -19.89 -11.17 12.74
C GLN A 419 -20.06 -9.66 13.02
N LYS A 420 -19.11 -9.05 13.74
CA LYS A 420 -19.12 -7.60 14.02
C LYS A 420 -18.98 -6.78 12.75
N VAL A 421 -18.12 -7.20 11.82
CA VAL A 421 -17.97 -6.56 10.51
C VAL A 421 -19.23 -6.71 9.67
N VAL A 422 -19.90 -7.87 9.67
CA VAL A 422 -21.18 -8.07 8.97
C VAL A 422 -22.23 -7.10 9.51
N LYS A 423 -22.33 -6.96 10.84
CA LYS A 423 -23.24 -6.00 11.48
C LYS A 423 -22.89 -4.56 11.07
N ALA A 424 -21.65 -4.13 11.27
CA ALA A 424 -21.21 -2.77 10.96
C ALA A 424 -21.36 -2.41 9.47
N ALA A 425 -20.98 -3.30 8.56
CA ALA A 425 -21.10 -3.08 7.11
C ALA A 425 -22.54 -3.16 6.58
N SER A 426 -23.49 -3.66 7.38
CA SER A 426 -24.91 -3.64 7.03
C SER A 426 -25.54 -2.25 7.19
N GLU A 427 -24.96 -1.40 8.04
CA GLU A 427 -25.37 -0.02 8.23
C GLU A 427 -25.04 0.83 6.98
N GLU A 428 -25.77 1.93 6.79
CA GLU A 428 -25.50 2.84 5.69
C GLU A 428 -24.24 3.65 5.99
N SER A 429 -23.22 3.52 5.13
CA SER A 429 -22.01 4.32 5.22
C SER A 429 -22.25 5.68 4.57
N ASN A 430 -22.00 6.74 5.33
CA ASN A 430 -22.07 8.13 4.87
C ASN A 430 -20.69 8.67 4.52
N TYR A 431 -19.85 7.80 3.94
CA TYR A 431 -18.47 8.09 3.58
C TYR A 431 -18.33 9.44 2.87
N LYS A 432 -17.42 10.28 3.39
CA LYS A 432 -17.00 11.53 2.78
C LYS A 432 -15.47 11.69 2.89
N PRO A 433 -14.78 12.21 1.86
CA PRO A 433 -13.39 12.63 1.98
C PRO A 433 -13.20 13.70 3.05
N LEU A 434 -11.98 13.83 3.58
CA LEU A 434 -11.62 14.79 4.61
C LEU A 434 -11.69 16.24 4.10
N TYR A 435 -11.39 16.46 2.82
CA TYR A 435 -11.30 17.78 2.22
C TYR A 435 -11.79 17.85 0.76
N ASP A 436 -12.23 19.04 0.36
CA ASP A 436 -12.55 19.38 -1.03
C ASP A 436 -11.26 19.61 -1.86
N LEU A 437 -11.27 19.24 -3.13
CA LEU A 437 -10.12 19.42 -4.04
C LEU A 437 -9.90 20.88 -4.44
N GLU A 438 -10.95 21.70 -4.44
CA GLU A 438 -10.90 23.12 -4.82
C GLU A 438 -10.18 23.98 -3.77
N LYS A 439 -9.90 23.41 -2.58
CA LYS A 439 -9.02 24.05 -1.60
C LYS A 439 -7.60 24.16 -2.12
N SER A 440 -6.89 25.20 -1.69
CA SER A 440 -5.48 25.37 -2.02
C SER A 440 -4.63 24.19 -1.52
N ILE A 441 -3.45 23.99 -2.11
CA ILE A 441 -2.55 22.90 -1.72
C ILE A 441 -2.20 23.00 -0.22
N LYS A 442 -1.97 24.23 0.28
CA LYS A 442 -1.65 24.47 1.69
C LYS A 442 -2.81 24.11 2.61
N GLU A 443 -4.02 24.55 2.30
CA GLU A 443 -5.20 24.25 3.12
C GLU A 443 -5.46 22.73 3.21
N LYS A 444 -5.27 22.00 2.10
CA LYS A 444 -5.41 20.53 2.10
C LYS A 444 -4.36 19.86 3.00
N ILE A 445 -3.10 20.29 2.90
CA ILE A 445 -2.02 19.79 3.78
C ILE A 445 -2.33 20.12 5.25
N GLU A 446 -2.73 21.36 5.53
CA GLU A 446 -3.06 21.80 6.89
C GLU A 446 -4.23 21.03 7.51
N LEU A 447 -5.27 20.72 6.73
CA LEU A 447 -6.39 19.91 7.19
C LEU A 447 -5.93 18.51 7.59
N ILE A 448 -5.10 17.85 6.77
CA ILE A 448 -4.55 16.53 7.12
C ILE A 448 -3.71 16.63 8.40
N CYS A 449 -2.81 17.61 8.48
CA CYS A 449 -1.93 17.79 9.64
C CYS A 449 -2.69 18.07 10.93
N LYS A 450 -3.72 18.92 10.90
CA LYS A 450 -4.50 19.28 12.09
C LYS A 450 -5.48 18.17 12.48
N GLU A 451 -6.25 17.68 11.51
CA GLU A 451 -7.35 16.75 11.79
C GLU A 451 -6.84 15.32 12.05
N ILE A 452 -5.96 14.81 11.18
CA ILE A 452 -5.46 13.44 11.25
C ILE A 452 -4.24 13.35 12.18
N TYR A 453 -3.29 14.29 12.07
CA TYR A 453 -2.05 14.20 12.86
C TYR A 453 -2.12 14.90 14.22
N GLY A 454 -3.07 15.81 14.43
CA GLY A 454 -3.14 16.60 15.66
C GLY A 454 -1.98 17.59 15.82
N ALA A 455 -1.35 18.00 14.72
CA ALA A 455 -0.30 19.00 14.73
C ALA A 455 -0.86 20.37 15.18
N GLY A 456 -0.12 21.07 16.03
CA GLY A 456 -0.50 22.41 16.50
C GLY A 456 -0.20 23.50 15.47
N ASP A 457 0.90 23.36 14.74
CA ASP A 457 1.36 24.29 13.71
C ASP A 457 1.96 23.53 12.53
N ILE A 458 1.98 24.17 11.35
CA ILE A 458 2.53 23.61 10.12
C ILE A 458 3.48 24.63 9.49
N LYS A 459 4.73 24.22 9.27
CA LYS A 459 5.75 25.06 8.63
C LYS A 459 6.11 24.54 7.26
N PHE A 460 6.09 25.41 6.27
CA PHE A 460 6.48 25.10 4.90
C PHE A 460 7.85 25.70 4.61
N SER A 461 8.79 24.88 4.13
CA SER A 461 10.09 25.37 3.68
C SER A 461 9.96 26.34 2.49
N ALA A 462 11.01 27.13 2.22
CA ALA A 462 11.04 27.98 1.02
C ALA A 462 10.94 27.14 -0.26
N LYS A 463 11.56 25.95 -0.29
CA LYS A 463 11.49 25.00 -1.41
C LYS A 463 10.07 24.48 -1.62
N ALA A 464 9.37 24.11 -0.54
CA ALA A 464 7.99 23.66 -0.58
C ALA A 464 7.06 24.77 -1.10
N ASN A 465 7.15 25.99 -0.56
CA ASN A 465 6.36 27.14 -1.01
C ASN A 465 6.56 27.46 -2.50
N LYS A 466 7.81 27.42 -2.98
CA LYS A 466 8.13 27.64 -4.40
C LYS A 466 7.47 26.58 -5.28
N MET A 467 7.54 25.31 -4.88
CA MET A 467 6.93 24.23 -5.66
C MET A 467 5.40 24.27 -5.61
N ILE A 468 4.78 24.57 -4.48
CA ILE A 468 3.32 24.75 -4.35
C ILE A 468 2.84 25.78 -5.38
N LYS A 469 3.45 26.96 -5.40
CA LYS A 469 3.12 28.02 -6.36
C LYS A 469 3.31 27.55 -7.81
N LYS A 470 4.37 26.81 -8.08
CA LYS A 470 4.63 26.24 -9.42
C LYS A 470 3.51 25.28 -9.83
N ILE A 471 3.16 24.32 -8.99
CA ILE A 471 2.10 23.31 -9.23
C ILE A 471 0.73 23.98 -9.48
N GLU A 472 0.38 24.99 -8.70
CA GLU A 472 -0.85 25.78 -8.90
C GLU A 472 -0.83 26.52 -10.24
N THR A 473 0.30 27.16 -10.58
CA THR A 473 0.46 27.90 -11.85
C THR A 473 0.31 27.00 -13.08
N ILE A 474 0.79 25.75 -13.02
CA ILE A 474 0.66 24.78 -14.12
C ILE A 474 -0.66 23.98 -14.09
N GLY A 475 -1.62 24.37 -13.24
CA GLY A 475 -2.99 23.84 -13.27
C GLY A 475 -3.22 22.53 -12.51
N PHE A 476 -2.29 22.11 -11.64
CA PHE A 476 -2.42 20.89 -10.83
C PHE A 476 -2.86 21.17 -9.38
N GLY A 477 -3.31 22.39 -9.09
CA GLY A 477 -3.73 22.83 -7.74
C GLY A 477 -4.82 21.95 -7.12
N ASN A 478 -5.72 21.40 -7.93
CA ASN A 478 -6.89 20.63 -7.47
C ASN A 478 -6.60 19.14 -7.27
N LEU A 479 -5.34 18.69 -7.32
CA LEU A 479 -5.01 17.29 -7.03
C LEU A 479 -5.08 16.99 -5.52
N PRO A 480 -5.41 15.74 -5.12
CA PRO A 480 -5.33 15.32 -3.73
C PRO A 480 -3.88 15.28 -3.22
N ILE A 481 -3.74 15.29 -1.90
CA ILE A 481 -2.45 15.29 -1.20
C ILE A 481 -2.08 13.88 -0.75
N CYS A 482 -0.86 13.47 -1.04
CA CYS A 482 -0.22 12.28 -0.48
C CYS A 482 0.84 12.72 0.53
N MET A 483 0.51 12.64 1.81
CA MET A 483 1.46 12.97 2.87
C MET A 483 2.57 11.92 2.98
N SER A 484 3.82 12.35 2.98
CA SER A 484 4.99 11.50 3.05
C SER A 484 5.74 11.84 4.33
N LYS A 485 5.57 11.05 5.40
CA LYS A 485 6.20 11.24 6.72
C LYS A 485 6.70 9.91 7.30
N THR A 486 7.34 9.94 8.46
CA THR A 486 7.64 8.69 9.18
C THR A 486 6.35 7.92 9.51
N GLN A 487 6.39 6.61 9.31
CA GLN A 487 5.31 5.72 9.72
C GLN A 487 5.36 5.42 11.23
N LYS A 488 6.47 5.70 11.91
CA LYS A 488 6.69 5.31 13.32
C LYS A 488 6.03 6.23 14.34
N SER A 489 5.48 7.35 13.90
CA SER A 489 4.81 8.34 14.72
C SER A 489 3.65 8.95 13.94
N ILE A 490 2.63 9.42 14.65
CA ILE A 490 1.60 10.30 14.08
C ILE A 490 2.23 11.62 13.60
N SER A 491 3.28 12.10 14.28
CA SER A 491 4.06 13.28 13.88
C SER A 491 5.08 12.98 12.77
N ASP A 492 5.88 13.99 12.40
CA ASP A 492 7.05 13.85 11.54
C ASP A 492 8.33 13.36 12.28
N ASN A 493 8.29 13.25 13.61
CA ASN A 493 9.41 12.80 14.43
C ASN A 493 9.20 11.34 14.92
N PRO A 494 10.02 10.38 14.47
CA PRO A 494 9.87 8.97 14.85
C PRO A 494 10.10 8.68 16.34
N ALA A 495 10.69 9.61 17.11
CA ALA A 495 10.90 9.44 18.54
C ALA A 495 9.66 9.80 19.38
N LEU A 496 8.72 10.56 18.81
CA LEU A 496 7.48 10.92 19.49
C LEU A 496 6.46 9.78 19.33
N LEU A 497 6.39 8.91 20.33
CA LEU A 497 5.44 7.79 20.37
C LEU A 497 4.02 8.26 20.72
N ASN A 498 3.06 7.35 20.64
CA ASN A 498 1.68 7.53 21.08
C ASN A 498 0.91 8.58 20.26
N ALA A 499 0.16 9.48 20.89
CA ALA A 499 -0.54 10.60 20.25
C ALA A 499 0.02 11.96 20.72
N PRO A 500 1.19 12.40 20.20
CA PRO A 500 1.82 13.65 20.62
C PRO A 500 0.92 14.86 20.32
N LYS A 501 1.02 15.90 21.16
CA LYS A 501 0.21 17.13 21.05
C LYS A 501 1.10 18.37 20.96
N GLY A 502 0.60 19.42 20.31
CA GLY A 502 1.23 20.75 20.29
C GLY A 502 2.57 20.83 19.54
N TYR A 503 2.89 19.83 18.71
CA TYR A 503 4.10 19.84 17.90
C TYR A 503 3.89 20.59 16.58
N THR A 504 4.97 21.09 16.00
CA THR A 504 4.99 21.69 14.67
C THR A 504 5.41 20.63 13.65
N LEU A 505 4.61 20.43 12.61
CA LEU A 505 4.96 19.55 11.50
C LEU A 505 5.64 20.36 10.38
N ASN A 506 6.76 19.87 9.88
CA ASN A 506 7.55 20.56 8.87
C ASN A 506 7.37 19.92 7.48
N ILE A 507 7.00 20.72 6.48
CA ILE A 507 6.94 20.31 5.08
C ILE A 507 8.20 20.80 4.38
N ASP A 508 9.13 19.87 4.18
CA ASP A 508 10.45 20.13 3.61
C ASP A 508 10.41 20.30 2.09
N GLU A 509 9.60 19.48 1.42
CA GLU A 509 9.51 19.43 -0.03
C GLU A 509 8.09 19.07 -0.47
N VAL A 510 7.70 19.58 -1.64
CA VAL A 510 6.48 19.18 -2.33
C VAL A 510 6.89 18.65 -3.71
N LYS A 511 6.27 17.58 -4.18
CA LYS A 511 6.49 16.99 -5.51
C LYS A 511 5.16 16.73 -6.21
N LEU A 512 5.20 16.66 -7.53
CA LEU A 512 4.04 16.37 -8.36
C LEU A 512 4.16 14.95 -8.91
N ALA A 513 3.12 14.14 -8.72
CA ALA A 513 2.92 12.87 -9.41
C ALA A 513 1.72 13.03 -10.35
N SER A 514 1.95 13.71 -11.48
CA SER A 514 0.89 14.20 -12.38
C SER A 514 0.14 13.08 -13.11
N GLY A 515 0.80 11.98 -13.44
CA GLY A 515 0.17 10.82 -14.05
C GLY A 515 -0.63 10.01 -13.02
N ALA A 516 -0.09 9.86 -11.81
CA ALA A 516 -0.82 9.20 -10.72
C ALA A 516 -2.00 10.05 -10.22
N GLY A 517 -1.91 11.38 -10.36
CA GLY A 517 -2.98 12.33 -10.05
C GLY A 517 -3.00 12.75 -8.58
N PHE A 518 -1.83 12.99 -7.97
CA PHE A 518 -1.73 13.54 -6.62
C PHE A 518 -0.44 14.37 -6.42
N ILE A 519 -0.42 15.17 -5.36
CA ILE A 519 0.72 15.98 -4.92
C ILE A 519 1.33 15.33 -3.68
N ILE A 520 2.65 15.11 -3.69
CA ILE A 520 3.36 14.50 -2.56
C ILE A 520 3.90 15.60 -1.66
N ALA A 521 3.47 15.66 -0.40
CA ALA A 521 3.98 16.60 0.60
C ALA A 521 4.91 15.85 1.57
N MET A 522 6.21 16.18 1.53
CA MET A 522 7.25 15.48 2.28
C MET A 522 7.56 16.18 3.60
N ALA A 523 7.38 15.45 4.70
CA ALA A 523 7.78 15.80 6.04
C ALA A 523 8.87 14.83 6.51
N GLY A 524 10.12 15.29 6.47
CA GLY A 524 11.32 14.50 6.77
C GLY A 524 12.00 13.88 5.55
N GLY A 525 13.22 13.37 5.78
CA GLY A 525 14.06 12.73 4.77
C GLY A 525 13.63 11.31 4.46
N ILE A 526 12.78 11.13 3.44
CA ILE A 526 12.28 9.81 3.05
C ILE A 526 13.12 9.24 1.91
N ILE A 527 13.53 8.00 2.13
CA ILE A 527 14.40 7.25 1.23
C ILE A 527 13.53 6.43 0.27
N ASP A 528 13.60 6.75 -1.02
CA ASP A 528 12.94 6.04 -2.12
C ASP A 528 13.80 4.91 -2.72
N MET A 529 15.03 4.73 -2.22
CA MET A 529 15.91 3.60 -2.53
C MET A 529 16.51 3.04 -1.22
N PRO A 530 15.91 2.00 -0.61
CA PRO A 530 16.41 1.40 0.63
C PRO A 530 17.80 0.77 0.43
N GLY A 531 18.54 0.58 1.51
CA GLY A 531 19.82 -0.14 1.49
C GLY A 531 19.71 -1.46 2.24
N LEU A 532 20.56 -2.42 1.89
CA LEU A 532 20.71 -3.66 2.65
C LEU A 532 21.30 -3.41 4.07
N PRO A 533 20.97 -4.25 5.07
CA PRO A 533 21.57 -4.20 6.41
C PRO A 533 23.03 -4.68 6.39
N LYS A 534 23.68 -4.69 7.57
CA LYS A 534 25.04 -5.22 7.75
C LYS A 534 25.15 -6.69 7.34
N ILE A 535 24.15 -7.50 7.70
CA ILE A 535 24.03 -8.91 7.29
C ILE A 535 22.67 -9.04 6.60
N PRO A 536 22.64 -9.06 5.26
CA PRO A 536 21.40 -9.23 4.49
C PRO A 536 20.78 -10.61 4.70
N ALA A 537 19.45 -10.70 4.64
CA ALA A 537 18.75 -11.99 4.59
C ALA A 537 19.21 -12.85 3.40
N ALA A 538 19.66 -12.23 2.30
CA ALA A 538 20.24 -12.89 1.14
C ALA A 538 21.37 -13.88 1.49
N CYS A 539 22.13 -13.66 2.57
CA CYS A 539 23.20 -14.56 2.98
C CYS A 539 22.70 -15.90 3.54
N ASN A 540 21.41 -15.99 3.90
CA ASN A 540 20.78 -17.17 4.50
C ASN A 540 19.75 -17.84 3.59
N ILE A 541 19.37 -17.20 2.48
CA ILE A 541 18.42 -17.77 1.52
C ILE A 541 19.14 -18.79 0.65
N ASP A 542 18.57 -19.98 0.52
CA ASP A 542 19.15 -21.08 -0.26
C ASP A 542 18.06 -21.96 -0.91
N ILE A 543 18.44 -22.83 -1.84
CA ILE A 543 17.55 -23.74 -2.58
C ILE A 543 18.15 -25.14 -2.66
N ASP A 544 17.34 -26.16 -2.38
CA ASP A 544 17.77 -27.56 -2.46
C ASP A 544 17.61 -28.18 -3.86
N GLU A 545 18.08 -29.42 -4.03
CA GLU A 545 18.01 -30.19 -5.28
C GLU A 545 16.57 -30.46 -5.78
N ASN A 546 15.57 -30.33 -4.90
CA ASN A 546 14.16 -30.50 -5.22
C ASN A 546 13.47 -29.16 -5.56
N GLY A 547 14.22 -28.05 -5.54
CA GLY A 547 13.70 -26.71 -5.77
C GLY A 547 12.99 -26.10 -4.56
N LYS A 548 13.15 -26.66 -3.36
CA LYS A 548 12.58 -26.11 -2.13
C LYS A 548 13.45 -24.98 -1.61
N ILE A 549 12.85 -23.81 -1.40
CA ILE A 549 13.55 -22.62 -0.92
C ILE A 549 13.54 -22.60 0.62
N SER A 550 14.67 -22.22 1.21
CA SER A 550 14.88 -22.02 2.64
C SER A 550 15.45 -20.63 2.93
N GLY A 551 15.38 -20.17 4.19
CA GLY A 551 15.84 -18.82 4.59
C GLY A 551 14.91 -17.67 4.19
N LEU A 552 13.79 -17.98 3.51
CA LEU A 552 12.65 -17.08 3.34
C LEU A 552 11.67 -17.25 4.52
N PHE A 553 11.57 -16.21 5.36
CA PHE A 553 10.61 -16.01 6.46
C PHE A 553 10.69 -16.95 7.68
#